data_AF-A0AAT9QKA1-F1
#
_entry.id   AF-A0AAT9QKA1-F1
#
_cell.length_a   1.000
_cell.length_b   1.000
_cell.length_c   1.000
_cell.angle_alpha   90.00
_cell.angle_beta   90.00
_cell.angle_gamma   90.00
#
_symmetry.space_group_name_H-M   'P 1'
#
loop_
_entity.id
_entity.type
_entity.pdbx_description
1 polymer ?
#
loop_
_entity_poly.entity_id
_entity_poly.type
_entity_poly.pdbx_seq_one_letter_code
_entity_poly.pdbx_strand_id
1 'polypeptide(L)'
;MDNSDVIHSHNGRTISSNSELSSGDFIEAYCKDTLVHRGDVTDIAPNHELFWIQDVLTGGRRLLDIAELEIRKPARAHLSF
;
A
#
# COMPACT_ATOMS: atom_id res chain seq x y z
N MET A 1 -5.81 -36.23 -7.14
CA MET A 1 -6.21 -34.89 -7.59
C MET A 1 -6.98 -34.27 -6.46
N ASP A 2 -6.28 -33.57 -5.58
CA ASP A 2 -6.91 -32.62 -4.67
C ASP A 2 -6.33 -31.26 -5.07
N ASN A 3 -7.12 -30.55 -5.86
CA ASN A 3 -6.80 -29.21 -6.32
C ASN A 3 -7.36 -28.28 -5.25
N SER A 4 -6.64 -28.11 -4.14
CA SER A 4 -6.97 -27.13 -3.13
C SER A 4 -6.42 -25.76 -3.59
N ASP A 5 -7.05 -25.24 -4.64
CA ASP A 5 -7.44 -23.83 -4.77
C ASP A 5 -7.67 -23.23 -3.37
N VAL A 6 -7.07 -22.14 -2.89
CA VAL A 6 -6.40 -21.01 -3.54
C VAL A 6 -5.47 -20.40 -2.49
N ILE A 7 -4.16 -20.35 -2.71
CA ILE A 7 -3.29 -19.46 -1.91
C ILE A 7 -3.43 -18.05 -2.51
N HIS A 8 -4.58 -17.41 -2.30
CA HIS A 8 -4.63 -15.96 -2.33
C HIS A 8 -4.21 -15.47 -0.94
N SER A 9 -2.94 -15.69 -0.59
CA SER A 9 -2.35 -15.02 0.55
C SER A 9 -2.22 -13.55 0.19
N HIS A 10 -3.30 -12.79 0.33
CA HIS A 10 -3.31 -11.33 0.37
C HIS A 10 -2.65 -10.88 1.68
N ASN A 11 -1.39 -11.27 1.89
CA ASN A 11 -0.65 -11.12 3.15
C ASN A 11 -0.29 -9.63 3.45
N GLY A 12 -1.00 -8.68 2.86
CA GLY A 12 -0.87 -7.26 3.17
C GLY A 12 -1.84 -6.85 4.28
N ARG A 13 -1.39 -5.94 5.15
CA ARG A 13 -2.27 -5.27 6.12
C ARG A 13 -2.98 -4.12 5.41
N THR A 14 -4.31 -4.12 5.41
CA THR A 14 -5.10 -2.95 4.99
C THR A 14 -4.91 -1.81 5.98
N ILE A 15 -4.74 -0.61 5.45
CA ILE A 15 -4.56 0.63 6.19
C ILE A 15 -5.85 1.43 6.13
N SER A 16 -6.33 1.82 7.31
CA SER A 16 -7.58 2.55 7.51
C SER A 16 -7.38 3.99 7.95
N SER A 17 -6.18 4.34 8.43
CA SER A 17 -5.80 5.70 8.76
C SER A 17 -4.32 5.99 8.49
N ASN A 18 -4.01 7.25 8.16
CA ASN A 18 -2.65 7.72 7.93
C ASN A 18 -1.77 7.60 9.19
N SER A 19 -2.36 7.53 10.37
CA SER A 19 -1.66 7.35 11.65
C SER A 19 -1.03 5.94 11.77
N GLU A 20 -1.44 5.00 10.90
CA GLU A 20 -0.86 3.66 10.80
C GLU A 20 0.35 3.60 9.84
N LEU A 21 0.67 4.72 9.19
CA LEU A 21 1.78 4.87 8.26
C LEU A 21 2.95 5.62 8.91
N SER A 22 4.14 5.39 8.37
CA SER A 22 5.36 6.14 8.67
C SER A 22 6.12 6.40 7.38
N SER A 23 6.86 7.51 7.31
CA SER A 23 7.77 7.74 6.18
C SER A 23 8.75 6.58 6.04
N GLY A 24 8.93 6.09 4.82
CA GLY A 24 9.70 4.90 4.49
C GLY A 24 8.88 3.60 4.44
N ASP A 25 7.61 3.61 4.84
CA ASP A 25 6.73 2.46 4.63
C ASP A 25 6.45 2.26 3.13
N PHE A 26 6.61 1.03 2.65
CA PHE A 26 6.17 0.66 1.31
C PHE A 26 4.68 0.29 1.33
N ILE A 27 3.91 0.85 0.39
CA ILE A 27 2.47 0.63 0.26
C ILE A 27 2.09 0.30 -1.19
N GLU A 28 0.92 -0.31 -1.33
CA GLU A 28 0.19 -0.50 -2.57
C GLU A 28 -1.20 0.15 -2.43
N ALA A 29 -1.65 0.85 -3.48
CA ALA A 29 -2.94 1.53 -3.51
C ALA A 29 -3.79 0.99 -4.66
N TYR A 30 -5.00 0.55 -4.32
CA TYR A 30 -5.92 -0.07 -5.25
C TYR A 30 -7.17 0.79 -5.44
N CYS A 31 -7.64 0.88 -6.68
CA CYS A 31 -8.95 1.42 -7.03
C CYS A 31 -9.78 0.29 -7.66
N LYS A 32 -10.83 -0.15 -6.96
CA LYS A 32 -11.68 -1.29 -7.40
C LYS A 32 -10.84 -2.51 -7.81
N ASP A 33 -10.00 -2.97 -6.88
CA ASP A 33 -9.05 -4.10 -7.06
C ASP A 33 -7.94 -3.90 -8.11
N THR A 34 -7.87 -2.75 -8.78
CA THR A 34 -6.80 -2.43 -9.73
C THR A 34 -5.68 -1.68 -9.02
N LEU A 35 -4.46 -2.21 -9.07
CA LEU A 35 -3.28 -1.52 -8.54
C LEU A 35 -3.00 -0.27 -9.38
N VAL A 36 -3.19 0.91 -8.79
CA VAL A 36 -3.00 2.20 -9.47
C VAL A 36 -1.70 2.88 -9.06
N HIS A 37 -1.25 2.68 -7.82
CA HIS A 37 0.00 3.25 -7.31
C HIS A 37 0.69 2.28 -6.36
N ARG A 38 2.03 2.34 -6.30
CA ARG A 38 2.81 1.68 -5.23
C ARG A 38 4.11 2.43 -4.99
N GLY A 39 4.63 2.37 -3.78
CA GLY A 39 5.90 3.04 -3.47
C GLY A 39 6.06 3.34 -1.99
N ASP A 40 7.14 4.05 -1.68
CA ASP A 40 7.49 4.44 -0.32
C ASP A 40 6.76 5.72 0.09
N VAL A 41 6.18 5.72 1.29
CA VAL A 41 5.63 6.91 1.92
C VAL A 41 6.77 7.91 2.15
N THR A 42 6.64 9.11 1.60
CA THR A 42 7.64 10.17 1.74
C THR A 42 7.26 11.15 2.84
N ASP A 43 5.96 11.40 3.03
CA ASP A 43 5.46 12.41 3.96
C ASP A 43 3.99 12.14 4.30
N ILE A 44 3.54 12.51 5.49
CA ILE A 44 2.14 12.36 5.93
C ILE A 44 1.55 13.75 6.12
N ALA A 45 0.43 14.03 5.45
CA ALA A 45 -0.24 15.31 5.62
C ALA A 45 -1.10 15.25 6.90
N PRO A 46 -0.79 16.04 7.93
CA PRO A 46 -1.61 16.07 9.13
C PRO A 46 -3.00 16.63 8.80
N ASN A 47 -4.03 16.10 9.47
CA ASN A 47 -5.44 16.55 9.46
C ASN A 47 -6.32 16.11 8.27
N HIS A 48 -5.74 15.49 7.26
CA HIS A 48 -6.48 14.87 6.17
C HIS A 48 -5.93 13.45 6.03
N GLU A 49 -6.75 12.44 5.75
CA GLU A 49 -6.31 11.03 5.58
C GLU A 49 -5.49 10.83 4.30
N LEU A 50 -4.54 11.73 4.08
CA LEU A 50 -3.72 11.94 2.92
C LEU A 50 -2.26 11.70 3.27
N PHE A 51 -1.53 11.15 2.32
CA PHE A 51 -0.10 10.94 2.45
C PHE A 51 0.57 10.95 1.07
N TRP A 52 1.85 11.29 1.06
CA TRP A 52 2.65 11.36 -0.16
C TRP A 52 3.46 10.09 -0.32
N ILE A 53 3.51 9.57 -1.55
CA ILE A 53 4.44 8.49 -1.93
C ILE A 53 5.40 8.94 -3.01
N GLN A 54 6.56 8.29 -3.08
CA GLN A 54 7.35 8.21 -4.29
C GLN A 54 6.86 7.01 -5.10
N ASP A 55 6.00 7.27 -6.09
CA ASP A 55 5.37 6.22 -6.89
C ASP A 55 6.38 5.61 -7.86
N VAL A 56 6.64 4.31 -7.72
CA VAL A 56 7.57 3.58 -8.58
C VAL A 56 6.95 3.17 -9.92
N LEU A 57 5.62 3.20 -10.04
CA LEU A 57 4.95 2.90 -11.32
C LEU A 57 5.05 4.08 -12.28
N THR A 58 4.82 5.29 -11.77
CA THR A 58 4.84 6.51 -12.59
C THR A 58 6.16 7.28 -12.47
N GLY A 59 7.04 6.92 -11.52
CA GLY A 59 8.33 7.56 -11.28
C GLY A 59 8.25 8.93 -10.58
N GLY A 60 7.05 9.36 -10.20
CA GLY A 60 6.78 10.69 -9.65
C GLY A 60 6.27 10.66 -8.22
N ARG A 61 6.25 11.82 -7.57
CA ARG A 61 5.61 11.98 -6.26
C ARG A 61 4.10 12.08 -6.42
N ARG A 62 3.33 11.33 -5.63
CA ARG A 62 1.86 11.30 -5.67
C ARG A 62 1.27 11.53 -4.28
N LEU A 63 0.18 12.29 -4.23
CA LEU A 63 -0.66 12.45 -3.03
C LEU A 63 -1.80 11.45 -3.12
N LEU A 64 -1.94 10.59 -2.13
CA LEU A 64 -2.98 9.57 -2.05
C LEU A 64 -3.95 9.88 -0.92
N ASP A 65 -5.19 9.45 -1.09
CA ASP A 65 -6.27 9.56 -0.11
C ASP A 65 -6.74 8.16 0.32
N ILE A 66 -6.68 7.87 1.61
CA ILE A 66 -7.10 6.58 2.19
C ILE A 66 -8.61 6.40 2.08
N ALA A 67 -9.40 7.47 2.02
CA ALA A 67 -10.85 7.37 1.88
C ALA A 67 -11.27 6.88 0.48
N GLU A 68 -10.47 7.17 -0.55
CA GLU A 68 -10.79 6.89 -1.95
C GLU A 68 -10.11 5.62 -2.48
N LEU A 69 -9.01 5.21 -1.85
CA LEU A 69 -8.17 4.10 -2.29
C LEU A 69 -8.05 3.05 -1.20
N GLU A 70 -8.09 1.79 -1.61
CA GLU A 70 -7.74 0.71 -0.70
C GLU A 70 -6.22 0.65 -0.57
N ILE A 71 -5.72 1.06 0.60
CA ILE A 71 -4.29 1.09 0.90
C ILE A 71 -3.90 -0.21 1.61
N ARG A 72 -2.86 -0.87 1.11
CA ARG A 72 -2.32 -2.11 1.68
C ARG A 72 -0.82 -1.96 1.92
N LYS A 73 -0.36 -2.33 3.11
CA LYS A 73 1.05 -2.55 3.41
C LYS A 73 1.36 -4.03 3.16
N PRO A 74 2.13 -4.40 2.11
CA PRO A 74 2.49 -5.80 1.91
C PRO A 74 3.28 -6.32 3.11
N ALA A 75 3.04 -7.56 3.55
CA ALA A 75 3.94 -8.20 4.50
C ALA A 75 5.33 -8.19 3.89
N ARG A 76 6.28 -7.56 4.59
CA ARG A 76 7.68 -7.61 4.21
C ARG A 76 8.07 -9.07 4.11
N ALA A 77 8.35 -9.55 2.89
CA ALA A 77 8.93 -10.87 2.72
C ALA A 77 10.22 -10.87 3.54
N HIS A 78 10.24 -11.66 4.61
CA HIS A 78 11.47 -11.90 5.35
C HIS A 78 12.38 -12.70 4.42
N LEU A 79 13.17 -12.00 3.62
CA LEU A 79 14.23 -12.60 2.83
C LEU A 79 15.33 -12.98 3.83
N SER A 80 15.24 -14.21 4.33
CA SER A 80 16.36 -14.88 4.98
C SER A 80 17.46 -15.04 3.94
N PHE A 81 18.63 -14.45 4.18
CA PHE A 81 19.86 -14.73 3.45
C PHE A 81 20.69 -15.77 4.19
#